data_AF-A0A815W861-F1
#
_entry.id   AF-A0A815W861-F1
#
_cell.length_a   1.000
_cell.length_b   1.000
_cell.length_c   1.000
_cell.angle_alpha   90.00
_cell.angle_beta   90.00
_cell.angle_gamma   90.00
#
_symmetry.space_group_name_H-M   'P 1'
#
loop_
_entity.id
_entity.type
_entity.pdbx_description
1 polymer ?
#
loop_
_entity_poly.entity_id
_entity_poly.type
_entity_poly.pdbx_seq_one_letter_code
_entity_poly.pdbx_strand_id
1 'polypeptide(L)'
;MYQQTYSDASMTQHNDVCQNEMADAYELGSAMAREQLSAEDRKLLDEIGHDTVVVVPGTYDHIHQVLGSLKIPFKTVHQSELLTYPLRPADQTVYVNCASTFPSDAAHRLRQFVNDGGQLITTDWALKNVLEVAFGEFVRHNGQMTGDEVVGVQVNDPTNPIVAGFLPAAQHVDPQWWLESSSYPIEIVDAQRVRVLIKSNELNQKYNSYAVLVTFDCGKGNVIHMISHFYLQRSETRDERHKMSTEQFAVDINASEEVKAKAKKMSNLNYAQVQSTATSSAFIYNQLAERLKKI
;
A
#
# COMPACT_ATOMS: atom_id res chain seq x y z
N MET A 1 2.76 -47.86 11.17
CA MET A 1 3.87 -47.34 10.35
C MET A 1 3.27 -46.95 9.00
N TYR A 2 2.91 -45.68 8.81
CA TYR A 2 2.70 -45.01 7.51
C TYR A 2 2.63 -43.51 7.82
N GLN A 3 3.81 -42.88 7.92
CA GLN A 3 3.94 -41.42 7.76
C GLN A 3 4.04 -41.19 6.26
N GLN A 4 3.04 -40.55 5.69
CA GLN A 4 3.05 -40.12 4.30
C GLN A 4 3.73 -38.74 4.26
N THR A 5 5.00 -38.72 3.87
CA THR A 5 5.74 -37.50 3.58
C THR A 5 5.20 -36.88 2.29
N TYR A 6 4.36 -35.85 2.41
CA TYR A 6 4.07 -34.95 1.28
C TYR A 6 5.27 -34.00 1.12
N SER A 7 5.84 -34.00 -0.07
CA SER A 7 7.09 -33.30 -0.41
C SER A 7 6.90 -31.79 -0.61
N ASP A 8 7.75 -30.99 0.04
CA ASP A 8 7.91 -29.53 -0.01
C ASP A 8 8.06 -28.90 -1.41
N ALA A 9 8.37 -29.67 -2.45
CA ALA A 9 8.74 -29.16 -3.77
C ALA A 9 7.58 -28.50 -4.57
N SER A 10 6.33 -28.90 -4.30
CA SER A 10 5.15 -28.34 -4.99
C SER A 10 4.72 -26.97 -4.44
N MET A 11 4.90 -26.75 -3.14
CA MET A 11 4.65 -25.45 -2.51
C MET A 11 5.71 -24.42 -2.91
N THR A 12 6.97 -24.82 -3.03
CA THR A 12 8.05 -23.92 -3.47
C THR A 12 7.88 -23.50 -4.93
N GLN A 13 7.57 -24.42 -5.85
CA GLN A 13 7.31 -24.06 -7.26
C GLN A 13 6.07 -23.18 -7.44
N HIS A 14 4.98 -23.42 -6.71
CA HIS A 14 3.79 -22.58 -6.81
C HIS A 14 4.03 -21.17 -6.24
N ASN A 15 4.78 -21.07 -5.13
CA ASN A 15 5.17 -19.79 -4.55
C ASN A 15 6.11 -18.99 -5.47
N ASP A 16 7.08 -19.64 -6.12
CA ASP A 16 7.99 -18.98 -7.07
C ASP A 16 7.27 -18.44 -8.31
N VAL A 17 6.28 -19.18 -8.84
CA VAL A 17 5.46 -18.72 -9.98
C VAL A 17 4.58 -17.54 -9.58
N CYS A 18 3.91 -17.60 -8.42
CA CYS A 18 3.08 -16.49 -7.93
C CYS A 18 3.92 -15.24 -7.60
N GLN A 19 5.14 -15.40 -7.09
CA GLN A 19 6.05 -14.28 -6.86
C GLN A 19 6.49 -13.61 -8.17
N ASN A 20 6.75 -14.41 -9.22
CA ASN A 20 7.14 -13.88 -10.52
C ASN A 20 5.97 -13.15 -11.23
N GLU A 21 4.75 -13.69 -11.13
CA GLU A 21 3.55 -13.03 -11.66
C GLU A 21 3.24 -11.70 -10.96
N MET A 22 3.38 -11.61 -9.63
CA MET A 22 3.13 -10.35 -8.94
C MET A 22 4.24 -9.32 -9.19
N ALA A 23 5.50 -9.74 -9.38
CA ALA A 23 6.55 -8.84 -9.84
C ALA A 23 6.23 -8.25 -11.23
N ASP A 24 5.84 -9.10 -12.18
CA ASP A 24 5.36 -8.70 -13.52
C ASP A 24 4.16 -7.73 -13.43
N ALA A 25 3.19 -8.04 -12.55
CA ALA A 25 2.02 -7.22 -12.34
C ALA A 25 2.39 -5.84 -11.77
N TYR A 26 3.37 -5.75 -10.87
CA TYR A 26 3.88 -4.48 -10.38
C TYR A 26 4.65 -3.71 -11.46
N GLU A 27 5.42 -4.37 -12.32
CA GLU A 27 6.13 -3.72 -13.43
C GLU A 27 5.17 -3.10 -14.45
N LEU A 28 4.04 -3.75 -14.71
CA LEU A 28 3.02 -3.22 -15.61
C LEU A 28 2.11 -2.19 -14.92
N GLY A 29 1.63 -2.51 -13.72
CA GLY A 29 0.76 -1.64 -12.94
C GLY A 29 1.42 -0.32 -12.56
N SER A 30 2.71 -0.32 -12.21
CA SER A 30 3.46 0.91 -11.93
C SER A 30 3.62 1.78 -13.18
N ALA A 31 3.90 1.18 -14.34
CA ALA A 31 3.99 1.90 -15.61
C ALA A 31 2.65 2.57 -15.97
N MET A 32 1.55 1.81 -15.84
CA MET A 32 0.20 2.32 -16.04
C MET A 32 -0.15 3.47 -15.10
N ALA A 33 0.09 3.31 -13.80
CA ALA A 33 -0.15 4.35 -12.80
C ALA A 33 0.69 5.61 -13.08
N ARG A 34 1.95 5.43 -13.49
CA ARG A 34 2.87 6.53 -13.79
C ARG A 34 2.43 7.36 -15.01
N GLU A 35 1.79 6.76 -16.01
CA GLU A 35 1.27 7.51 -17.16
C GLU A 35 0.14 8.47 -16.78
N GLN A 36 -0.64 8.11 -15.75
CA GLN A 36 -1.76 8.91 -15.26
C GLN A 36 -1.31 10.13 -14.43
N LEU A 37 -0.05 10.17 -14.00
CA LEU A 37 0.50 11.30 -13.28
C LEU A 37 0.62 12.55 -14.17
N SER A 38 0.48 13.72 -13.55
CA SER A 38 0.79 14.98 -14.21
C SER A 38 2.28 15.06 -14.59
N ALA A 39 2.62 15.91 -15.56
CA ALA A 39 4.02 16.14 -15.93
C ALA A 39 4.84 16.70 -14.75
N GLU A 40 4.20 17.51 -13.90
CA GLU A 40 4.79 18.07 -12.69
C GLU A 40 5.09 16.97 -11.66
N ASP A 41 4.11 16.11 -11.35
CA ASP A 41 4.28 15.02 -10.38
C ASP A 41 5.37 14.04 -10.81
N ARG A 42 5.39 13.68 -12.11
CA ARG A 42 6.45 12.82 -12.66
C ARG A 42 7.84 13.43 -12.46
N LYS A 43 7.99 14.73 -12.73
CA LYS A 43 9.25 15.43 -12.57
C LYS A 43 9.70 15.44 -11.11
N LEU A 44 8.79 15.73 -10.17
CA LEU A 44 9.10 15.69 -8.73
C LEU A 44 9.59 14.31 -8.30
N LEU A 45 8.93 13.25 -8.75
CA LEU A 45 9.30 11.88 -8.44
C LEU A 45 10.63 11.46 -9.08
N ASP A 46 10.97 11.99 -10.27
CA ASP A 46 12.26 11.74 -10.94
C ASP A 46 13.44 12.41 -10.24
N GLU A 47 13.18 13.51 -9.54
CA GLU A 47 14.18 14.30 -8.81
C GLU A 47 14.28 13.90 -7.32
N ILE A 48 13.53 12.89 -6.88
CA ILE A 48 13.49 12.47 -5.47
C ILE A 48 14.86 11.98 -4.98
N GLY A 49 15.32 12.53 -3.86
CA GLY A 49 16.60 12.15 -3.25
C GLY A 49 16.54 10.79 -2.57
N HIS A 50 17.67 10.06 -2.56
CA HIS A 50 17.76 8.69 -2.02
C HIS A 50 17.33 8.56 -0.55
N ASP A 51 17.59 9.59 0.26
CA ASP A 51 17.25 9.57 1.69
C ASP A 51 15.91 10.25 1.99
N THR A 52 15.11 10.60 0.97
CA THR A 52 13.76 11.19 1.14
C THR A 52 12.78 10.12 1.62
N VAL A 53 12.94 8.90 1.13
CA VAL A 53 12.12 7.74 1.53
C VAL A 53 12.94 6.86 2.46
N VAL A 54 12.45 6.65 3.67
CA VAL A 54 13.02 5.73 4.64
C VAL A 54 12.10 4.54 4.79
N VAL A 55 12.64 3.32 4.67
CA VAL A 55 11.90 2.07 4.85
C VAL A 55 12.37 1.40 6.14
N VAL A 56 11.42 1.16 7.03
CA VAL A 56 11.59 0.34 8.23
C VAL A 56 10.98 -1.04 7.94
N PRO A 57 11.81 -2.08 7.76
CA PRO A 57 11.32 -3.41 7.44
C PRO A 57 10.42 -3.99 8.54
N GLY A 58 9.48 -4.81 8.11
CA GLY A 58 8.51 -5.51 8.93
C GLY A 58 8.70 -7.02 8.85
N THR A 59 7.64 -7.77 9.16
CA THR A 59 7.61 -9.23 9.14
C THR A 59 7.13 -9.77 7.79
N TYR A 60 6.00 -9.26 7.27
CA TYR A 60 5.32 -9.85 6.10
C TYR A 60 5.16 -8.92 4.91
N ASP A 61 5.16 -7.60 5.13
CA ASP A 61 5.02 -6.62 4.04
C ASP A 61 6.38 -6.26 3.42
N HIS A 62 6.37 -5.89 2.13
CA HIS A 62 7.54 -5.76 1.26
C HIS A 62 7.51 -4.49 0.39
N ILE A 63 7.25 -3.31 0.99
CA ILE A 63 7.29 -2.01 0.27
C ILE A 63 8.53 -1.80 -0.61
N HIS A 64 9.69 -2.34 -0.23
CA HIS A 64 10.93 -2.21 -1.00
C HIS A 64 10.83 -2.81 -2.41
N GLN A 65 10.03 -3.87 -2.59
CA GLN A 65 9.77 -4.46 -3.91
C GLN A 65 8.93 -3.51 -4.76
N VAL A 66 7.88 -2.93 -4.17
CA VAL A 66 7.02 -1.94 -4.81
C VAL A 66 7.84 -0.70 -5.22
N LEU A 67 8.59 -0.11 -4.28
CA LEU A 67 9.46 1.04 -4.56
C LEU A 67 10.49 0.75 -5.66
N GLY A 68 11.02 -0.47 -5.70
CA GLY A 68 11.87 -0.96 -6.79
C GLY A 68 11.17 -0.90 -8.16
N SER A 69 9.96 -1.45 -8.25
CA SER A 69 9.14 -1.40 -9.48
C SER A 69 8.71 0.02 -9.86
N LEU A 70 8.58 0.91 -8.88
CA LEU A 70 8.26 2.32 -9.08
C LEU A 70 9.47 3.18 -9.42
N LYS A 71 10.69 2.61 -9.30
CA LYS A 71 11.99 3.29 -9.44
C LYS A 71 12.20 4.44 -8.45
N ILE A 72 11.63 4.31 -7.25
CA ILE A 72 11.81 5.28 -6.17
C ILE A 72 12.98 4.83 -5.29
N PRO A 73 14.05 5.63 -5.17
CA PRO A 73 15.16 5.31 -4.28
C PRO A 73 14.73 5.43 -2.81
N PHE A 74 15.30 4.59 -1.95
CA PHE A 74 14.96 4.57 -0.53
C PHE A 74 16.15 4.13 0.33
N LYS A 75 16.13 4.56 1.59
CA LYS A 75 17.06 4.12 2.62
C LYS A 75 16.38 3.14 3.57
N THR A 76 16.91 1.93 3.69
CA THR A 76 16.50 0.99 4.75
C THR A 76 17.11 1.38 6.09
N VAL A 77 16.28 1.39 7.14
CA VAL A 77 16.66 1.62 8.55
C VAL A 77 15.96 0.56 9.40
N HIS A 78 16.72 -0.24 10.14
CA HIS A 78 16.12 -1.27 11.00
C HIS A 78 15.47 -0.65 12.25
N GLN A 79 14.49 -1.34 12.83
CA GLN A 79 13.76 -0.87 14.01
C GLN A 79 14.69 -0.51 15.18
N SER A 80 15.76 -1.29 15.38
CA SER A 80 16.79 -1.05 16.41
C SER A 80 17.65 0.19 16.16
N GLU A 81 17.73 0.65 14.91
CA GLU A 81 18.53 1.80 14.50
C GLU A 81 17.72 3.10 14.52
N LEU A 82 16.38 3.02 14.54
CA LEU A 82 15.52 4.19 14.50
C LEU A 82 15.85 5.20 15.60
N LEU A 83 16.20 4.74 16.80
CA LEU A 83 16.53 5.59 17.95
C LEU A 83 17.76 6.48 17.74
N THR A 84 18.69 6.09 16.87
CA THR A 84 19.92 6.84 16.60
C THR A 84 19.97 7.41 15.19
N TYR A 85 19.17 6.89 14.26
CA TYR A 85 19.10 7.37 12.89
C TYR A 85 18.63 8.84 12.84
N PRO A 86 19.34 9.75 12.14
CA PRO A 86 19.01 11.16 12.08
C PRO A 86 17.83 11.40 11.11
N LEU A 87 16.61 11.18 11.60
CA LEU A 87 15.39 11.48 10.88
C LEU A 87 15.32 12.99 10.54
N ARG A 88 14.86 13.31 9.33
CA ARG A 88 14.69 14.67 8.80
C ARG A 88 13.21 14.95 8.53
N PRO A 89 12.48 15.50 9.51
CA PRO A 89 11.04 15.78 9.37
C PRO A 89 10.66 16.70 8.22
N ALA A 90 11.58 17.55 7.75
CA ALA A 90 11.30 18.53 6.70
C ALA A 90 11.01 17.86 5.35
N ASP A 91 11.76 16.82 4.99
CA ASP A 91 11.72 16.23 3.65
C ASP A 91 11.39 14.73 3.65
N GLN A 92 11.45 14.02 4.78
CA GLN A 92 11.30 12.57 4.78
C GLN A 92 9.86 12.05 4.85
N THR A 93 9.65 10.95 4.13
CA THR A 93 8.58 9.99 4.36
C THR A 93 9.16 8.71 4.94
N VAL A 94 8.65 8.26 6.09
CA VAL A 94 9.02 6.99 6.71
C VAL A 94 7.91 5.97 6.48
N TYR A 95 8.25 4.87 5.82
CA TYR A 95 7.41 3.69 5.65
C TYR A 95 7.76 2.67 6.75
N VAL A 96 6.76 2.22 7.50
CA VAL A 96 6.89 1.12 8.45
C VAL A 96 6.00 -0.02 8.00
N ASN A 97 6.63 -1.08 7.51
CA ASN A 97 5.93 -2.30 7.13
C ASN A 97 5.27 -2.97 8.34
N CYS A 98 4.27 -3.81 8.08
CA CYS A 98 3.62 -4.69 9.04
C CYS A 98 4.65 -5.33 9.99
N ALA A 99 4.60 -4.97 11.27
CA ALA A 99 5.58 -5.39 12.27
C ALA A 99 4.87 -6.15 13.40
N SER A 100 5.23 -7.42 13.61
CA SER A 100 4.70 -8.25 14.70
C SER A 100 5.13 -7.76 16.09
N THR A 101 6.30 -7.14 16.17
CA THR A 101 6.83 -6.43 17.33
C THR A 101 7.44 -5.12 16.90
N PHE A 102 7.35 -4.09 17.74
CA PHE A 102 8.02 -2.81 17.50
C PHE A 102 8.42 -2.18 18.85
N PRO A 103 9.65 -1.67 19.01
CA PRO A 103 10.06 -1.05 20.27
C PRO A 103 9.22 0.20 20.58
N SER A 104 8.67 0.31 21.79
CA SER A 104 7.82 1.45 22.21
C SER A 104 8.53 2.80 22.04
N ASP A 105 9.80 2.87 22.42
CA ASP A 105 10.60 4.09 22.31
C ASP A 105 10.79 4.50 20.85
N ALA A 106 10.91 3.53 19.94
CA ALA A 106 10.97 3.81 18.51
C ALA A 106 9.61 4.33 17.99
N ALA A 107 8.49 3.79 18.47
CA ALA A 107 7.16 4.28 18.10
C ALA A 107 6.95 5.73 18.57
N HIS A 108 7.33 6.05 19.81
CA HIS A 108 7.29 7.43 20.31
C HIS A 108 8.25 8.36 19.56
N ARG A 109 9.41 7.88 19.13
CA ARG A 109 10.31 8.65 18.25
C ARG A 109 9.67 8.95 16.89
N LEU A 110 8.94 8.00 16.30
CA LEU A 110 8.19 8.25 15.07
C LEU A 110 7.09 9.30 15.30
N ARG A 111 6.41 9.31 16.45
CA ARG A 111 5.49 10.40 16.81
C ARG A 111 6.20 11.76 16.86
N GLN A 112 7.38 11.84 17.46
CA GLN A 112 8.15 13.08 17.47
C GLN A 112 8.51 13.54 16.05
N PHE A 113 8.99 12.62 15.21
CA PHE A 113 9.28 12.88 13.80
C PHE A 113 8.06 13.45 13.04
N VAL A 114 6.87 12.85 13.23
CA VAL A 114 5.64 13.34 12.61
C VAL A 114 5.26 14.71 13.17
N ASN A 115 5.31 14.91 14.49
CA ASN A 115 5.03 16.20 15.12
C ASN A 115 5.90 17.33 14.55
N ASP A 116 7.15 17.03 14.23
CA ASP A 116 8.13 17.98 13.70
C ASP A 116 7.98 18.25 12.18
N GLY A 117 7.07 17.55 11.50
CA GLY A 117 6.73 17.79 10.09
C GLY A 117 6.86 16.58 9.19
N GLY A 118 7.34 15.44 9.70
CA GLY A 118 7.57 14.23 8.92
C GLY A 118 6.28 13.54 8.50
N GLN A 119 6.35 12.69 7.47
CA GLN A 119 5.24 11.84 7.08
C GLN A 119 5.52 10.39 7.45
N LEU A 120 4.57 9.77 8.16
CA LEU A 120 4.65 8.36 8.53
C LEU A 120 3.58 7.57 7.77
N ILE A 121 3.97 6.45 7.17
CA ILE A 121 3.06 5.52 6.51
C ILE A 121 3.26 4.14 7.12
N THR A 122 2.18 3.50 7.54
CA THR A 122 2.23 2.21 8.22
C THR A 122 1.24 1.22 7.64
N THR A 123 1.55 -0.07 7.74
CA THR A 123 0.67 -1.15 7.27
C THR A 123 0.31 -2.14 8.37
N ASP A 124 -0.92 -2.63 8.30
CA ASP A 124 -1.43 -3.79 9.02
C ASP A 124 -1.06 -3.83 10.51
N TRP A 125 -0.20 -4.77 10.96
CA TRP A 125 0.11 -4.96 12.38
C TRP A 125 0.82 -3.78 13.04
N ALA A 126 1.35 -2.85 12.24
CA ALA A 126 1.82 -1.57 12.74
C ALA A 126 0.68 -0.76 13.41
N LEU A 127 -0.60 -1.04 13.13
CA LEU A 127 -1.73 -0.47 13.85
C LEU A 127 -1.58 -0.66 15.37
N LYS A 128 -1.39 -1.89 15.81
CA LYS A 128 -1.26 -2.22 17.22
C LYS A 128 0.13 -1.89 17.77
N ASN A 129 1.17 -2.21 17.00
CA ASN A 129 2.55 -2.14 17.50
C ASN A 129 3.19 -0.74 17.38
N VAL A 130 2.65 0.14 16.54
CA VAL A 130 3.14 1.51 16.35
C VAL A 130 2.06 2.54 16.66
N LEU A 131 0.89 2.42 16.02
CA LEU A 131 -0.13 3.46 16.11
C LEU A 131 -0.85 3.46 17.45
N GLU A 132 -1.25 2.33 18.03
CA GLU A 132 -1.87 2.35 19.37
C GLU A 132 -0.91 2.88 20.44
N VAL A 133 0.37 2.52 20.33
CA VAL A 133 1.42 2.93 21.27
C VAL A 133 1.64 4.44 21.22
N ALA A 134 1.71 5.02 20.02
CA ALA A 134 2.17 6.38 19.84
C ALA A 134 1.12 7.36 19.29
N PHE A 135 -0.02 6.89 18.81
CA PHE A 135 -1.11 7.66 18.17
C PHE A 135 -2.50 7.11 18.53
N GLY A 136 -2.62 6.38 19.65
CA GLY A 136 -3.84 5.69 20.04
C GLY A 136 -5.03 6.60 20.34
N GLU A 137 -4.86 7.92 20.37
CA GLU A 137 -5.97 8.87 20.42
C GLU A 137 -6.68 9.07 19.08
N PHE A 138 -6.11 8.60 17.97
CA PHE A 138 -6.68 8.73 16.62
C PHE A 138 -7.31 7.43 16.14
N VAL A 139 -6.55 6.33 16.20
CA VAL A 139 -6.94 5.01 15.68
C VAL A 139 -6.43 3.89 16.58
N ARG A 140 -7.13 2.77 16.59
CA ARG A 140 -6.78 1.55 17.31
C ARG A 140 -7.18 0.30 16.54
N HIS A 141 -6.70 -0.84 16.97
CA HIS A 141 -7.18 -2.15 16.57
C HIS A 141 -8.56 -2.39 17.20
N ASN A 142 -9.54 -2.78 16.38
CA ASN A 142 -10.91 -3.01 16.87
C ASN A 142 -11.09 -4.35 17.62
N GLY A 143 -10.02 -5.11 17.84
CA GLY A 143 -10.03 -6.40 18.53
C GLY A 143 -10.37 -7.63 17.65
N GLN A 144 -10.64 -7.46 16.36
CA GLN A 144 -10.91 -8.55 15.41
C GLN A 144 -9.71 -8.86 14.52
N MET A 145 -9.64 -10.04 13.93
CA MET A 145 -8.59 -10.41 12.97
C MET A 145 -9.25 -10.83 11.67
N THR A 146 -8.72 -10.40 10.53
CA THR A 146 -9.24 -10.83 9.23
C THR A 146 -8.87 -12.28 8.93
N GLY A 147 -9.65 -12.93 8.06
CA GLY A 147 -9.15 -14.10 7.34
C GLY A 147 -8.13 -13.69 6.27
N ASP A 148 -7.54 -14.69 5.61
CA ASP A 148 -6.82 -14.46 4.37
C ASP A 148 -7.84 -14.27 3.23
N GLU A 149 -8.06 -13.01 2.82
CA GLU A 149 -9.13 -12.67 1.89
C GLU A 149 -8.77 -11.50 0.99
N VAL A 150 -9.42 -11.41 -0.16
CA VAL A 150 -9.44 -10.18 -0.95
C VAL A 150 -10.73 -9.44 -0.61
N VAL A 151 -10.72 -8.10 -0.58
CA VAL A 151 -11.94 -7.31 -0.37
C VAL A 151 -12.09 -6.26 -1.46
N GLY A 152 -13.34 -6.03 -1.88
CA GLY A 152 -13.66 -4.89 -2.74
C GLY A 152 -13.47 -3.57 -1.99
N VAL A 153 -12.79 -2.61 -2.61
CA VAL A 153 -12.51 -1.30 -2.02
C VAL A 153 -13.18 -0.16 -2.78
N GLN A 154 -13.46 0.94 -2.09
CA GLN A 154 -14.09 2.14 -2.66
C GLN A 154 -13.38 3.39 -2.17
N VAL A 155 -13.16 4.34 -3.07
CA VAL A 155 -12.70 5.69 -2.71
C VAL A 155 -13.79 6.39 -1.92
N ASN A 156 -13.46 6.85 -0.72
CA ASN A 156 -14.39 7.54 0.17
C ASN A 156 -14.25 9.07 0.10
N ASP A 157 -13.05 9.58 -0.18
CA ASP A 157 -12.79 11.01 -0.43
C ASP A 157 -12.10 11.19 -1.79
N PRO A 158 -12.86 11.27 -2.90
CA PRO A 158 -12.29 11.37 -4.24
C PRO A 158 -11.63 12.71 -4.53
N THR A 159 -11.81 13.72 -3.66
CA THR A 159 -11.17 15.02 -3.80
C THR A 159 -9.78 15.07 -3.19
N ASN A 160 -9.42 14.05 -2.40
CA ASN A 160 -8.11 13.99 -1.77
C ASN A 160 -7.03 13.60 -2.79
N PRO A 161 -5.98 14.43 -2.96
CA PRO A 161 -4.92 14.16 -3.93
C PRO A 161 -4.22 12.79 -3.77
N ILE A 162 -4.16 12.23 -2.55
CA ILE A 162 -3.54 10.92 -2.29
C ILE A 162 -4.25 9.78 -3.05
N VAL A 163 -5.56 9.91 -3.25
CA VAL A 163 -6.38 8.91 -3.97
C VAL A 163 -6.91 9.46 -5.31
N ALA A 164 -6.35 10.56 -5.80
CA ALA A 164 -6.68 11.09 -7.11
C ALA A 164 -6.23 10.10 -8.20
N GLY A 165 -7.13 9.75 -9.13
CA GLY A 165 -6.82 8.75 -10.16
C GLY A 165 -6.58 7.33 -9.61
N PHE A 166 -6.87 7.08 -8.31
CA PHE A 166 -6.81 5.75 -7.70
C PHE A 166 -7.70 4.74 -8.41
N LEU A 167 -8.79 5.23 -9.01
CA LEU A 167 -9.60 4.51 -9.96
C LEU A 167 -9.57 5.22 -11.30
N PRO A 168 -9.38 4.49 -12.43
CA PRO A 168 -9.59 5.08 -13.73
C PRO A 168 -11.01 5.64 -13.83
N ALA A 169 -11.18 6.69 -14.64
CA ALA A 169 -12.45 7.38 -14.85
C ALA A 169 -13.58 6.50 -15.42
N ALA A 170 -13.29 5.23 -15.74
CA ALA A 170 -14.27 4.24 -16.13
C ALA A 170 -15.18 3.88 -14.93
N GLN A 171 -16.50 4.00 -15.12
CA GLN A 171 -17.46 3.42 -14.19
C GLN A 171 -17.21 1.90 -14.09
N HIS A 172 -17.35 1.33 -12.88
CA HIS A 172 -17.38 -0.11 -12.59
C HIS A 172 -16.04 -0.87 -12.48
N VAL A 173 -14.95 -0.21 -12.07
CA VAL A 173 -13.66 -0.90 -11.92
C VAL A 173 -13.55 -1.80 -10.68
N ASP A 174 -14.43 -1.74 -9.68
CA ASP A 174 -14.51 -2.67 -8.55
C ASP A 174 -13.14 -3.15 -8.00
N PRO A 175 -12.23 -2.23 -7.63
CA PRO A 175 -10.86 -2.56 -7.24
C PRO A 175 -10.84 -3.48 -6.02
N GLN A 176 -9.78 -4.26 -5.92
CA GLN A 176 -9.64 -5.28 -4.90
C GLN A 176 -8.27 -5.24 -4.23
N TRP A 177 -8.28 -5.24 -2.90
CA TRP A 177 -7.05 -5.27 -2.10
C TRP A 177 -7.04 -6.53 -1.22
N TRP A 178 -5.87 -7.15 -1.16
CA TRP A 178 -5.64 -8.35 -0.37
C TRP A 178 -5.37 -8.01 1.10
N LEU A 179 -6.03 -8.73 1.99
CA LEU A 179 -5.83 -8.70 3.43
C LEU A 179 -5.20 -10.03 3.83
N GLU A 180 -4.07 -9.95 4.54
CA GLU A 180 -3.39 -11.14 5.04
C GLU A 180 -4.24 -11.81 6.13
N SER A 181 -3.99 -13.10 6.37
CA SER A 181 -4.53 -13.76 7.55
C SER A 181 -4.13 -12.98 8.79
N SER A 182 -5.12 -12.57 9.56
CA SER A 182 -4.97 -11.81 10.79
C SER A 182 -4.55 -10.35 10.61
N SER A 183 -4.86 -9.70 9.48
CA SER A 183 -4.73 -8.25 9.41
C SER A 183 -5.64 -7.55 10.44
N TYR A 184 -5.26 -6.34 10.87
CA TYR A 184 -5.89 -5.63 11.98
C TYR A 184 -6.91 -4.58 11.52
N PRO A 185 -8.23 -4.83 11.66
CA PRO A 185 -9.23 -3.84 11.30
C PRO A 185 -9.19 -2.61 12.19
N ILE A 186 -9.43 -1.46 11.56
CA ILE A 186 -9.20 -0.14 12.15
C ILE A 186 -10.46 0.32 12.89
N GLU A 187 -10.31 0.64 14.17
CA GLU A 187 -11.24 1.46 14.94
C GLU A 187 -10.80 2.92 14.83
N ILE A 188 -11.73 3.81 14.46
CA ILE A 188 -11.50 5.25 14.43
C ILE A 188 -11.93 5.81 15.79
N VAL A 189 -10.96 6.24 16.59
CA VAL A 189 -11.19 6.81 17.92
C VAL A 189 -11.64 8.26 17.82
N ASP A 190 -11.03 9.03 16.91
CA ASP A 190 -11.37 10.44 16.69
C ASP A 190 -11.85 10.69 15.26
N ALA A 191 -13.16 10.59 15.06
CA ALA A 191 -13.80 10.78 13.76
C ALA A 191 -13.74 12.24 13.24
N GLN A 192 -13.36 13.22 14.08
CA GLN A 192 -13.20 14.61 13.63
C GLN A 192 -11.83 14.84 13.00
N ARG A 193 -10.80 14.13 13.48
CA ARG A 193 -9.42 14.29 13.03
C ARG A 193 -8.97 13.23 12.03
N VAL A 194 -9.59 12.05 12.05
CA VAL A 194 -9.26 10.95 11.14
C VAL A 194 -10.13 10.98 9.90
N ARG A 195 -9.49 10.96 8.73
CA ARG A 195 -10.15 10.86 7.43
C ARG A 195 -9.97 9.47 6.85
N VAL A 196 -11.07 8.85 6.44
CA VAL A 196 -11.05 7.59 5.69
C VAL A 196 -10.99 7.91 4.20
N LEU A 197 -9.89 7.50 3.55
CA LEU A 197 -9.65 7.75 2.12
C LEU A 197 -10.19 6.60 1.27
N ILE A 198 -10.00 5.37 1.73
CA ILE A 198 -10.49 4.15 1.08
C ILE A 198 -11.28 3.34 2.12
N LYS A 199 -12.44 2.84 1.72
CA LYS A 199 -13.30 1.98 2.53
C LYS A 199 -13.60 0.64 1.86
N SER A 200 -14.13 -0.30 2.63
CA SER A 200 -14.70 -1.55 2.13
C SER A 200 -16.00 -1.88 2.86
N ASN A 201 -17.07 -2.06 2.09
CA ASN A 201 -18.35 -2.54 2.63
C ASN A 201 -18.26 -3.99 3.13
N GLU A 202 -17.46 -4.84 2.47
CA GLU A 202 -17.25 -6.24 2.86
C GLU A 202 -16.54 -6.32 4.22
N LEU A 203 -15.49 -5.52 4.41
CA LEU A 203 -14.80 -5.42 5.69
C LEU A 203 -15.76 -4.99 6.81
N ASN A 204 -16.65 -4.03 6.53
CA ASN A 204 -17.62 -3.55 7.50
C ASN A 204 -18.60 -4.65 7.94
N GLN A 205 -19.11 -5.42 6.98
CA GLN A 205 -20.06 -6.49 7.23
C GLN A 205 -19.43 -7.63 8.04
N LYS A 206 -18.18 -8.00 7.75
CA LYS A 206 -17.50 -9.13 8.39
C LYS A 206 -16.87 -8.78 9.74
N TYR A 207 -16.27 -7.60 9.85
CA TYR A 207 -15.36 -7.25 10.94
C TYR A 207 -15.77 -5.99 11.71
N ASN A 208 -16.91 -5.38 11.40
CA ASN A 208 -17.37 -4.13 12.02
C ASN A 208 -16.30 -3.01 11.92
N SER A 209 -15.59 -2.97 10.81
CA SER A 209 -14.64 -1.92 10.44
C SER A 209 -14.73 -1.71 8.94
N TYR A 210 -14.94 -0.48 8.49
CA TYR A 210 -15.04 -0.17 7.06
C TYR A 210 -13.77 0.48 6.50
N ALA A 211 -12.86 0.93 7.36
CA ALA A 211 -11.72 1.73 6.94
C ALA A 211 -10.60 0.83 6.41
N VAL A 212 -10.14 1.10 5.18
CA VAL A 212 -9.04 0.40 4.53
C VAL A 212 -7.78 1.26 4.51
N LEU A 213 -7.93 2.55 4.22
CA LEU A 213 -6.85 3.55 4.23
C LEU A 213 -7.34 4.78 4.98
N VAL A 214 -6.60 5.19 6.00
CA VAL A 214 -6.89 6.39 6.81
C VAL A 214 -5.72 7.34 6.80
N THR A 215 -6.01 8.62 7.02
CA THR A 215 -5.01 9.67 7.22
C THR A 215 -5.43 10.62 8.33
N PHE A 216 -4.48 11.14 9.09
CA PHE A 216 -4.70 12.19 10.08
C PHE A 216 -3.44 13.02 10.29
N ASP A 217 -3.63 14.29 10.63
CA ASP A 217 -2.53 15.21 10.95
C ASP A 217 -2.12 15.06 12.43
N CYS A 218 -0.82 15.17 12.70
CA CYS A 218 -0.27 15.17 14.05
C CYS A 218 0.89 16.17 14.12
N GLY A 219 0.71 17.25 14.88
CA GLY A 219 1.64 18.37 14.89
C GLY A 219 1.74 19.01 13.51
N LYS A 220 2.94 19.06 12.92
CA LYS A 220 3.19 19.64 11.59
C LYS A 220 3.18 18.62 10.46
N GLY A 221 3.15 17.34 10.78
CA GLY A 221 3.19 16.23 9.83
C GLY A 221 1.87 15.46 9.79
N ASN A 222 1.90 14.31 9.12
CA ASN A 222 0.73 13.46 8.96
C ASN A 222 1.10 11.97 9.02
N VAL A 223 0.10 11.17 9.41
CA VAL A 223 0.15 9.72 9.43
C VAL A 223 -0.83 9.18 8.41
N ILE A 224 -0.39 8.21 7.62
CA ILE A 224 -1.24 7.40 6.76
C ILE A 224 -1.13 5.94 7.23
N HIS A 225 -2.27 5.26 7.32
CA HIS A 225 -2.30 3.86 7.71
C HIS A 225 -3.25 3.08 6.82
N MET A 226 -2.85 1.86 6.46
CA MET A 226 -3.74 0.92 5.78
C MET A 226 -3.72 -0.44 6.45
N ILE A 227 -4.87 -1.12 6.42
CA ILE A 227 -5.02 -2.50 6.89
C ILE A 227 -4.32 -3.51 5.96
N SER A 228 -4.24 -3.19 4.67
CA SER A 228 -3.58 -4.01 3.64
C SER A 228 -2.05 -3.89 3.72
N HIS A 229 -1.35 -4.75 3.01
CA HIS A 229 0.08 -4.59 2.72
C HIS A 229 0.30 -3.66 1.53
N PHE A 230 1.49 -3.07 1.44
CA PHE A 230 1.90 -2.31 0.25
C PHE A 230 2.08 -3.22 -0.95
N TYR A 231 2.78 -4.35 -0.74
CA TYR A 231 2.96 -5.38 -1.76
C TYR A 231 1.76 -6.33 -1.74
N LEU A 232 0.83 -6.12 -2.66
CA LEU A 232 -0.35 -6.98 -2.81
C LEU A 232 0.12 -8.32 -3.36
N GLN A 233 -0.11 -9.38 -2.59
CA GLN A 233 0.34 -10.73 -2.95
C GLN A 233 -0.74 -11.51 -3.70
N ARG A 234 -1.99 -11.02 -3.71
CA ARG A 234 -3.13 -11.70 -4.33
C ARG A 234 -4.16 -10.73 -4.88
N SER A 235 -4.90 -11.19 -5.89
CA SER A 235 -6.16 -10.62 -6.39
C SER A 235 -7.14 -11.76 -6.69
N GLU A 236 -8.43 -11.47 -6.80
CA GLU A 236 -9.45 -12.47 -7.12
C GLU A 236 -10.19 -12.16 -8.42
N THR A 237 -10.59 -13.20 -9.15
CA THR A 237 -11.37 -13.08 -10.39
C THR A 237 -12.87 -13.23 -10.13
N ARG A 238 -13.48 -12.22 -9.52
CA ARG A 238 -14.88 -12.26 -9.03
C ARG A 238 -15.95 -12.09 -10.11
N ASP A 239 -15.64 -11.35 -11.16
CA ASP A 239 -16.54 -11.08 -12.27
C ASP A 239 -15.82 -11.27 -13.62
N GLU A 240 -16.58 -11.08 -14.70
CA GLU A 240 -16.05 -11.23 -16.05
C GLU A 240 -14.98 -10.17 -16.39
N ARG A 241 -15.01 -8.99 -15.76
CA ARG A 241 -14.01 -7.94 -15.98
C ARG A 241 -12.67 -8.33 -15.38
N HIS A 242 -12.66 -8.86 -14.16
CA HIS A 242 -11.44 -9.34 -13.53
C HIS A 242 -10.73 -10.44 -14.34
N LYS A 243 -11.46 -11.21 -15.15
CA LYS A 243 -10.93 -12.24 -16.05
C LYS A 243 -10.43 -11.69 -17.39
N MET A 244 -10.69 -10.42 -17.71
CA MET A 244 -10.24 -9.81 -18.95
C MET A 244 -8.71 -9.70 -18.99
N SER A 245 -8.19 -9.40 -20.17
CA SER A 245 -6.76 -9.22 -20.37
C SER A 245 -6.24 -7.94 -19.70
N THR A 246 -4.94 -7.92 -19.46
CA THR A 246 -4.20 -6.71 -19.08
C THR A 246 -4.29 -5.62 -20.15
N GLU A 247 -4.36 -5.98 -21.44
CA GLU A 247 -4.59 -5.05 -22.55
C GLU A 247 -5.95 -4.35 -22.41
N GLN A 248 -6.99 -5.05 -21.96
CA GLN A 248 -8.29 -4.43 -21.70
C GLN A 248 -8.21 -3.42 -20.56
N PHE A 249 -7.49 -3.73 -19.46
CA PHE A 249 -7.27 -2.74 -18.41
C PHE A 249 -6.50 -1.52 -18.92
N ALA A 250 -5.46 -1.71 -19.73
CA ALA A 250 -4.72 -0.62 -20.38
C ALA A 250 -5.63 0.29 -21.22
N VAL A 251 -6.61 -0.30 -21.93
CA VAL A 251 -7.62 0.44 -22.70
C VAL A 251 -8.56 1.22 -21.79
N ASP A 252 -9.05 0.59 -20.72
CA ASP A 252 -10.01 1.21 -19.78
C ASP A 252 -9.43 2.45 -19.07
N ILE A 253 -8.11 2.47 -18.83
CA ILE A 253 -7.41 3.60 -18.23
C ILE A 253 -6.89 4.62 -19.26
N ASN A 254 -7.20 4.42 -20.55
CA ASN A 254 -6.69 5.23 -21.65
C ASN A 254 -5.15 5.34 -21.66
N ALA A 255 -4.45 4.23 -21.45
CA ALA A 255 -3.00 4.16 -21.49
C ALA A 255 -2.46 4.43 -22.91
N SER A 256 -1.15 4.71 -23.02
CA SER A 256 -0.48 4.88 -24.30
C SER A 256 -0.45 3.57 -25.12
N GLU A 257 -0.23 3.68 -26.43
CA GLU A 257 -0.03 2.51 -27.29
C GLU A 257 1.19 1.67 -26.89
N GLU A 258 2.22 2.30 -26.32
CA GLU A 258 3.39 1.60 -25.79
C GLU A 258 3.01 0.70 -24.59
N VAL A 259 2.25 1.25 -23.63
CA VAL A 259 1.80 0.49 -22.47
C VAL A 259 0.78 -0.58 -22.86
N LYS A 260 -0.12 -0.32 -23.81
CA LYS A 260 -1.03 -1.36 -24.35
C LYS A 260 -0.25 -2.49 -25.02
N ALA A 261 0.78 -2.17 -25.81
CA ALA A 261 1.64 -3.18 -26.43
C ALA A 261 2.45 -3.98 -25.41
N LYS A 262 2.89 -3.36 -24.30
CA LYS A 262 3.51 -4.05 -23.17
C LYS A 262 2.51 -4.99 -22.49
N ALA A 263 1.31 -4.49 -22.16
CA ALA A 263 0.25 -5.25 -21.51
C ALA A 263 -0.10 -6.52 -22.32
N LYS A 264 -0.28 -6.37 -23.64
CA LYS A 264 -0.56 -7.49 -24.55
C LYS A 264 0.48 -8.61 -24.52
N LYS A 265 1.75 -8.30 -24.23
CA LYS A 265 2.82 -9.30 -24.12
C LYS A 265 2.81 -10.06 -22.80
N MET A 266 2.19 -9.50 -21.76
CA MET A 266 2.09 -10.10 -20.42
C MET A 266 0.81 -10.94 -20.31
N SER A 267 0.77 -12.03 -21.08
CA SER A 267 -0.40 -12.93 -21.15
C SER A 267 -0.53 -13.87 -19.95
N ASN A 268 0.48 -13.90 -19.06
CA ASN A 268 0.44 -14.59 -17.77
C ASN A 268 -0.40 -13.86 -16.72
N LEU A 269 -0.78 -12.61 -16.98
CA LEU A 269 -1.54 -11.77 -16.05
C LEU A 269 -2.96 -11.53 -16.51
N ASN A 270 -3.84 -11.21 -15.57
CA ASN A 270 -5.21 -10.78 -15.83
C ASN A 270 -5.47 -9.32 -15.37
N TYR A 271 -6.67 -8.85 -15.68
CA TYR A 271 -7.15 -7.52 -15.30
C TYR A 271 -7.04 -7.26 -13.80
N ALA A 272 -7.48 -8.20 -12.95
CA ALA A 272 -7.49 -8.03 -11.49
C ALA A 272 -6.09 -7.82 -10.93
N GLN A 273 -5.12 -8.64 -11.36
CA GLN A 273 -3.73 -8.54 -10.90
C GLN A 273 -3.15 -7.16 -11.19
N VAL A 274 -3.27 -6.69 -12.43
CA VAL A 274 -2.70 -5.40 -12.85
C VAL A 274 -3.47 -4.23 -12.25
N GLN A 275 -4.78 -4.34 -12.10
CA GLN A 275 -5.56 -3.31 -11.43
C GLN A 275 -5.14 -3.13 -9.97
N SER A 276 -5.02 -4.23 -9.22
CA SER A 276 -4.58 -4.19 -7.83
C SER A 276 -3.21 -3.50 -7.71
N THR A 277 -2.23 -3.90 -8.51
CA THR A 277 -0.89 -3.29 -8.48
C THR A 277 -0.88 -1.85 -8.99
N ALA A 278 -1.68 -1.49 -9.98
CA ALA A 278 -1.81 -0.12 -10.48
C ALA A 278 -2.41 0.81 -9.41
N THR A 279 -3.46 0.38 -8.70
CA THR A 279 -4.05 1.19 -7.62
C THR A 279 -3.11 1.37 -6.43
N SER A 280 -2.38 0.31 -6.04
CA SER A 280 -1.32 0.40 -5.02
C SER A 280 -0.18 1.34 -5.45
N SER A 281 0.27 1.24 -6.69
CA SER A 281 1.31 2.11 -7.26
C SER A 281 0.88 3.57 -7.34
N ALA A 282 -0.35 3.84 -7.77
CA ALA A 282 -0.93 5.18 -7.84
C ALA A 282 -0.97 5.83 -6.45
N PHE A 283 -1.39 5.10 -5.42
CA PHE A 283 -1.37 5.59 -4.04
C PHE A 283 0.03 6.06 -3.62
N ILE A 284 1.07 5.25 -3.85
CA ILE A 284 2.45 5.59 -3.49
C ILE A 284 2.94 6.81 -4.26
N TYR A 285 2.72 6.86 -5.58
CA TYR A 285 3.12 8.00 -6.40
C TYR A 285 2.44 9.29 -5.95
N ASN A 286 1.12 9.27 -5.76
CA ASN A 286 0.35 10.43 -5.35
C ASN A 286 0.79 10.94 -3.99
N GLN A 287 0.93 10.04 -3.00
CA GLN A 287 1.37 10.43 -1.67
C GLN A 287 2.75 11.08 -1.69
N LEU A 288 3.71 10.52 -2.42
CA LEU A 288 5.06 11.06 -2.52
C LEU A 288 5.07 12.40 -3.27
N ALA A 289 4.37 12.51 -4.40
CA ALA A 289 4.28 13.76 -5.15
C ALA A 289 3.65 14.89 -4.30
N GLU A 290 2.57 14.59 -3.58
CA GLU A 290 1.94 15.53 -2.66
C GLU A 290 2.83 15.94 -1.49
N ARG A 291 3.70 15.03 -1.02
CA ARG A 291 4.71 15.36 -0.03
C ARG A 291 5.76 16.31 -0.60
N LEU A 292 6.27 16.01 -1.79
CA LEU A 292 7.33 16.78 -2.45
C LEU A 292 6.90 18.20 -2.79
N LYS A 293 5.62 18.43 -3.10
CA LYS A 293 5.05 19.79 -3.32
C LYS A 293 5.08 20.69 -2.08
N LYS A 294 5.22 20.10 -0.89
CA LYS A 294 5.18 20.83 0.40
C LYS A 294 6.57 21.16 0.95
N ILE A 295 7.63 20.67 0.29
CA ILE A 295 9.04 20.90 0.64
C ILE A 295 9.52 22.13 -0.12
#